data_AF-A0A851NV88-F1
#
_entry.id   AF-A0A851NV88-F1
#
_cell.length_a   1.000
_cell.length_b   1.000
_cell.length_c   1.000
_cell.angle_alpha   90.00
_cell.angle_beta   90.00
_cell.angle_gamma   90.00
#
_symmetry.space_group_name_H-M   'P 1'
#
loop_
_entity.id
_entity.type
_entity.pdbx_description
1 polymer ?
#
loop_
_entity_poly.entity_id
_entity_poly.type
_entity_poly.pdbx_seq_one_letter_code
_entity_poly.pdbx_strand_id
1 'polypeptide(L)'
;HLLQRVPPGPVTLLTHCNTGALATAGYGTALGIVRALHAQGRLGRLFFTETRPHNQGARLTALELLHDGVPGTLITDSAAAVTMRERGVQAVVVGADRVAANGDTANKIGTYQLAVVARHLGVPFYVAAPSSSCDLALPSGAAIPIEERPAQELTELQGVRLAAPGVEVWNPAFDVTPHDLITGGIVTEFGVFTPAELRGAL
;
A
#
# COMPACT_ATOMS: atom_id res chain seq x y z
N HIS A 1 5.46 16.94 4.73
CA HIS A 1 4.26 16.79 3.90
C HIS A 1 3.09 16.14 4.64
N LEU A 2 3.08 14.81 4.91
CA LEU A 2 1.94 14.14 5.59
C LEU A 2 1.55 14.82 6.91
N LEU A 3 2.52 15.09 7.79
CA LEU A 3 2.30 15.73 9.08
C LEU A 3 1.74 17.17 9.01
N GLN A 4 1.80 17.83 7.86
CA GLN A 4 1.24 19.19 7.67
C GLN A 4 -0.25 19.13 7.31
N ARG A 5 -0.78 17.97 6.92
CA ARG A 5 -2.17 17.77 6.48
C ARG A 5 -3.04 17.10 7.54
N VAL A 6 -2.49 16.83 8.71
CA VAL A 6 -3.17 16.15 9.81
C VAL A 6 -3.08 17.02 11.07
N PRO A 7 -4.02 16.87 12.02
CA PRO A 7 -3.97 17.58 13.29
C PRO A 7 -2.64 17.35 14.04
N PRO A 8 -2.22 18.31 14.90
CA PRO A 8 -1.07 18.11 15.77
C PRO A 8 -1.20 16.84 16.62
N GLY A 9 -0.09 16.13 16.81
CA GLY A 9 -0.03 14.90 17.60
C GLY A 9 0.48 13.68 16.81
N PRO A 10 0.42 12.49 17.42
CA PRO A 10 0.74 11.23 16.76
C PRO A 10 -0.29 10.89 15.68
N VAL A 11 0.16 10.27 14.60
CA VAL A 11 -0.69 9.90 13.46
C VAL A 11 -1.06 8.42 13.46
N THR A 12 -2.26 8.12 12.99
CA THR A 12 -2.70 6.75 12.73
C THR A 12 -2.74 6.50 11.23
N LEU A 13 -2.00 5.50 10.78
CA LEU A 13 -1.86 5.16 9.37
C LEU A 13 -2.47 3.80 9.05
N LEU A 14 -2.76 3.58 7.76
CA LEU A 14 -3.06 2.26 7.21
C LEU A 14 -2.09 1.94 6.06
N THR A 15 -1.57 0.71 6.00
CA THR A 15 -0.76 0.22 4.88
C THR A 15 -1.23 -1.14 4.36
N HIS A 16 -0.65 -1.58 3.25
CA HIS A 16 -1.03 -2.78 2.51
C HIS A 16 0.20 -3.45 1.90
N CYS A 17 0.17 -4.78 1.76
CA CYS A 17 1.31 -5.61 1.36
C CYS A 17 2.49 -5.47 2.33
N ASN A 18 3.70 -5.79 1.85
CA ASN A 18 4.96 -5.50 2.52
C ASN A 18 5.83 -4.62 1.64
N THR A 19 6.30 -3.52 2.22
CA THR A 19 7.12 -2.50 1.55
C THR A 19 8.30 -2.08 2.43
N GLY A 20 8.69 -2.98 3.32
CA GLY A 20 9.76 -2.80 4.28
C GLY A 20 11.13 -3.19 3.76
N ALA A 21 12.03 -3.47 4.70
CA ALA A 21 13.36 -3.96 4.43
C ALA A 21 13.33 -5.31 3.69
N LEU A 22 12.31 -6.14 3.90
CA LEU A 22 12.18 -7.43 3.20
C LEU A 22 11.71 -7.29 1.74
N ALA A 23 11.33 -6.09 1.30
CA ALA A 23 10.92 -5.79 -0.08
C ALA A 23 11.91 -4.86 -0.80
N THR A 24 12.99 -4.46 -0.14
CA THR A 24 13.97 -3.47 -0.64
C THR A 24 15.38 -3.88 -0.21
N ALA A 25 16.40 -3.09 -0.55
CA ALA A 25 17.75 -3.30 -0.02
C ALA A 25 17.86 -3.02 1.50
N GLY A 26 16.85 -2.38 2.10
CA GLY A 26 16.80 -2.02 3.51
C GLY A 26 15.86 -0.83 3.74
N TYR A 27 15.46 -0.64 5.01
CA TYR A 27 14.53 0.41 5.50
C TYR A 27 13.09 0.35 4.94
N GLY A 28 12.91 0.25 3.62
CA GLY A 28 11.61 0.20 2.95
C GLY A 28 11.16 1.54 2.37
N THR A 29 10.01 1.53 1.70
CA THR A 29 9.36 2.70 1.09
C THR A 29 8.22 3.21 1.99
N ALA A 30 7.01 2.66 1.86
CA ALA A 30 5.89 3.05 2.72
C ALA A 30 6.15 2.66 4.19
N LEU A 31 6.74 1.49 4.44
CA LEU A 31 7.19 1.13 5.79
C LEU A 31 8.37 2.01 6.26
N GLY A 32 9.18 2.53 5.33
CA GLY A 32 10.20 3.54 5.64
C GLY A 32 9.59 4.83 6.19
N ILE A 33 8.49 5.31 5.61
CA ILE A 33 7.73 6.46 6.13
C ILE A 33 7.20 6.16 7.55
N VAL A 34 6.67 4.95 7.77
CA VAL A 34 6.22 4.51 9.10
C VAL A 34 7.36 4.52 10.11
N ARG A 35 8.52 3.94 9.76
CA ARG A 35 9.73 3.92 10.60
C ARG A 35 10.19 5.33 10.94
N ALA A 36 10.22 6.24 9.96
CA ALA A 36 10.59 7.64 10.18
C ALA A 36 9.65 8.33 11.17
N LEU A 37 8.34 8.13 11.03
CA LEU A 37 7.34 8.69 11.96
C LEU A 37 7.47 8.07 13.36
N HIS A 38 7.73 6.77 13.46
CA HIS A 38 7.93 6.08 14.73
C HIS A 38 9.17 6.61 15.46
N ALA A 39 10.31 6.74 14.77
CA ALA A 39 11.54 7.28 15.33
C ALA A 39 11.39 8.73 15.84
N GLN A 40 10.47 9.50 15.24
CA GLN A 40 10.15 10.86 15.67
C GLN A 40 9.12 10.91 16.82
N GLY A 41 8.63 9.78 17.32
CA GLY A 41 7.52 9.73 18.29
C GLY A 41 6.20 10.27 17.74
N ARG A 42 6.06 10.32 16.41
CA ARG A 42 4.91 10.88 15.70
C ARG A 42 3.96 9.83 15.15
N LEU A 43 4.27 8.54 15.29
CA LEU A 43 3.34 7.47 14.94
C LEU A 43 2.57 7.01 16.19
N GLY A 44 1.24 7.14 16.15
CA GLY A 44 0.36 6.61 17.20
C GLY A 44 0.05 5.13 16.99
N ARG A 45 -0.37 4.76 15.78
CA ARG A 45 -0.68 3.37 15.39
C ARG A 45 -0.50 3.17 13.89
N LEU A 46 -0.04 1.99 13.49
CA LEU A 46 -0.16 1.51 12.12
C LEU A 46 -1.16 0.36 12.05
N PHE A 47 -2.23 0.51 11.27
CA PHE A 47 -3.02 -0.62 10.80
C PHE A 47 -2.40 -1.18 9.52
N PHE A 48 -2.37 -2.48 9.36
CA PHE A 48 -1.87 -3.13 8.15
C PHE A 48 -2.72 -4.34 7.83
N THR A 49 -3.07 -4.51 6.57
CA THR A 49 -3.93 -5.62 6.17
C THR A 49 -3.12 -6.91 6.00
N GLU A 50 -3.75 -8.07 6.12
CA GLU A 50 -3.10 -9.37 5.93
C GLU A 50 -2.53 -9.54 4.52
N THR A 51 -3.19 -8.96 3.51
CA THR A 51 -2.81 -8.98 2.08
C THR A 51 -2.91 -10.37 1.46
N ARG A 52 -4.13 -10.90 1.34
CA ARG A 52 -4.39 -12.13 0.60
C ARG A 52 -4.07 -11.96 -0.89
N PRO A 53 -3.72 -13.05 -1.60
CA PRO A 53 -3.62 -14.41 -1.10
C PRO A 53 -2.30 -14.79 -0.41
N HIS A 54 -1.19 -14.09 -0.68
CA HIS A 54 0.15 -14.46 -0.18
C HIS A 54 0.41 -14.10 1.29
N ASN A 55 -0.46 -13.30 1.89
CA ASN A 55 -0.39 -12.86 3.28
C ASN A 55 0.89 -12.10 3.60
N GLN A 56 1.38 -11.24 2.69
CA GLN A 56 2.62 -10.48 2.91
C GLN A 56 2.51 -9.57 4.13
N GLY A 57 1.36 -8.92 4.34
CA GLY A 57 1.18 -8.04 5.49
C GLY A 57 1.19 -8.82 6.80
N ALA A 58 0.46 -9.95 6.86
CA ALA A 58 0.43 -10.78 8.06
C ALA A 58 1.78 -11.48 8.35
N ARG A 59 2.55 -11.85 7.33
CA ARG A 59 3.79 -12.62 7.49
C ARG A 59 5.05 -11.78 7.56
N LEU A 60 5.16 -10.74 6.72
CA LEU A 60 6.37 -9.96 6.53
C LEU A 60 6.26 -8.60 7.22
N THR A 61 5.19 -7.84 6.94
CA THR A 61 4.99 -6.54 7.58
C THR A 61 4.86 -6.71 9.09
N ALA A 62 4.08 -7.69 9.57
CA ALA A 62 3.99 -7.99 10.99
C ALA A 62 5.35 -8.31 11.63
N LEU A 63 6.18 -9.12 10.95
CA LEU A 63 7.50 -9.50 11.43
C LEU A 63 8.41 -8.28 11.58
N GLU A 64 8.45 -7.41 10.57
CA GLU A 64 9.24 -6.18 10.61
C GLU A 64 8.75 -5.24 11.73
N LEU A 65 7.45 -5.00 11.84
CA LEU A 65 6.88 -4.12 12.87
C LEU A 65 7.18 -4.59 14.29
N LEU A 66 7.11 -5.90 14.54
CA LEU A 66 7.46 -6.48 15.83
C LEU A 66 8.95 -6.33 16.13
N HIS A 67 9.81 -6.59 15.14
CA HIS A 67 11.26 -6.41 15.28
C HIS A 67 11.62 -4.96 15.65
N ASP A 68 10.96 -3.99 15.05
CA ASP A 68 11.27 -2.56 15.25
C ASP A 68 10.55 -1.91 16.43
N GLY A 69 9.67 -2.63 17.13
CA GLY A 69 8.85 -2.07 18.21
C GLY A 69 7.77 -1.08 17.76
N VAL A 70 7.40 -1.10 16.47
CA VAL A 70 6.39 -0.21 15.91
C VAL A 70 4.99 -0.64 16.38
N PRO A 71 4.13 0.27 16.88
CA PRO A 71 2.78 -0.08 17.36
C PRO A 71 1.84 -0.43 16.20
N GLY A 72 1.89 -1.68 15.74
CA GLY A 72 1.10 -2.23 14.65
C GLY A 72 -0.20 -2.93 15.10
N THR A 73 -1.19 -3.00 14.20
CA THR A 73 -2.39 -3.85 14.35
C THR A 73 -2.74 -4.50 13.02
N LEU A 74 -2.66 -5.83 12.98
CA LEU A 74 -3.06 -6.64 11.84
C LEU A 74 -4.58 -6.64 11.70
N ILE A 75 -5.07 -6.46 10.48
CA ILE A 75 -6.49 -6.58 10.11
C ILE A 75 -6.66 -7.45 8.86
N THR A 76 -7.84 -8.02 8.64
CA THR A 76 -8.16 -8.63 7.34
C THR A 76 -8.32 -7.55 6.28
N ASP A 77 -8.13 -7.90 5.00
CA ASP A 77 -8.32 -6.93 3.91
C ASP A 77 -9.75 -6.34 3.89
N SER A 78 -10.75 -7.17 4.23
CA SER A 78 -12.16 -6.79 4.34
C SER A 78 -12.47 -5.82 5.49
N ALA A 79 -11.61 -5.76 6.52
CA ALA A 79 -11.79 -4.87 7.66
C ALA A 79 -11.22 -3.46 7.41
N ALA A 80 -10.60 -3.19 6.25
CA ALA A 80 -9.97 -1.91 5.98
C ALA A 80 -10.94 -0.73 6.04
N ALA A 81 -12.14 -0.85 5.46
CA ALA A 81 -13.11 0.24 5.45
C ALA A 81 -13.64 0.59 6.84
N VAL A 82 -14.01 -0.41 7.64
CA VAL A 82 -14.46 -0.19 9.02
C VAL A 82 -13.32 0.33 9.90
N THR A 83 -12.08 -0.11 9.64
CA THR A 83 -10.89 0.39 10.33
C THR A 83 -10.66 1.87 10.03
N MET A 84 -10.73 2.28 8.77
CA MET A 84 -10.58 3.69 8.40
C MET A 84 -11.63 4.57 9.08
N ARG A 85 -12.89 4.12 9.07
CA ARG A 85 -14.03 4.85 9.67
C ARG A 85 -13.96 4.93 11.20
N GLU A 86 -13.63 3.83 11.87
CA GLU A 86 -13.83 3.71 13.32
C GLU A 86 -12.56 3.78 14.16
N ARG A 87 -11.38 3.69 13.53
CA ARG A 87 -10.09 3.71 14.25
C ARG A 87 -9.26 4.97 13.98
N GLY A 88 -9.88 5.98 13.36
CA GLY A 88 -9.28 7.29 13.15
C GLY A 88 -8.04 7.24 12.24
N VAL A 89 -8.09 6.47 11.15
CA VAL A 89 -7.00 6.46 10.16
C VAL A 89 -6.95 7.83 9.48
N GLN A 90 -5.79 8.47 9.53
CA GLN A 90 -5.57 9.81 9.02
C GLN A 90 -4.87 9.85 7.66
N ALA A 91 -4.25 8.75 7.26
CA ALA A 91 -3.70 8.57 5.91
C ALA A 91 -3.51 7.09 5.60
N VAL A 92 -3.64 6.76 4.31
CA VAL A 92 -3.21 5.47 3.76
C VAL A 92 -1.87 5.67 3.07
N VAL A 93 -0.90 4.79 3.31
CA VAL A 93 0.42 4.85 2.68
C VAL A 93 0.77 3.45 2.17
N VAL A 94 0.95 3.31 0.86
CA VAL A 94 1.27 2.04 0.19
C VAL A 94 2.53 2.17 -0.65
N GLY A 95 3.09 1.05 -1.07
CA GLY A 95 4.18 1.03 -2.06
C GLY A 95 3.66 1.13 -3.50
N ALA A 96 4.55 0.85 -4.44
CA ALA A 96 4.21 0.62 -5.84
C ALA A 96 5.14 -0.43 -6.44
N ASP A 97 4.60 -1.24 -7.33
CA ASP A 97 5.38 -2.07 -8.25
C ASP A 97 5.76 -1.28 -9.50
N ARG A 98 4.82 -0.48 -10.01
CA ARG A 98 5.05 0.41 -11.16
C ARG A 98 4.15 1.64 -11.11
N VAL A 99 4.73 2.80 -11.40
CA VAL A 99 3.99 4.07 -11.56
C VAL A 99 4.15 4.53 -13.01
N ALA A 100 3.05 4.74 -13.73
CA ALA A 100 3.05 5.26 -15.10
C ALA A 100 3.29 6.78 -15.14
N ALA A 101 3.53 7.34 -16.33
CA ALA A 101 3.84 8.77 -16.51
C ALA A 101 2.72 9.72 -16.03
N ASN A 102 1.46 9.29 -16.04
CA ASN A 102 0.33 10.06 -15.51
C ASN A 102 0.12 9.89 -13.99
N GLY A 103 0.95 9.07 -13.34
CA GLY A 103 0.87 8.74 -11.92
C GLY A 103 -0.04 7.55 -11.58
N ASP A 104 -0.69 6.92 -12.57
CA ASP A 104 -1.42 5.67 -12.32
C ASP A 104 -0.46 4.63 -11.74
N THR A 105 -0.88 3.99 -10.66
CA THR A 105 0.02 3.15 -9.87
C THR A 105 -0.49 1.72 -9.84
N ALA A 106 0.30 0.81 -10.41
CA ALA A 106 0.14 -0.62 -10.16
C ALA A 106 0.81 -1.00 -8.83
N ASN A 107 0.05 -1.66 -7.96
CA ASN A 107 0.52 -2.19 -6.69
C ASN A 107 -0.28 -3.45 -6.35
N LYS A 108 0.09 -4.13 -5.26
CA LYS A 108 -0.56 -5.35 -4.78
C LYS A 108 -2.10 -5.25 -4.81
N ILE A 109 -2.75 -6.30 -5.33
CA ILE A 109 -4.21 -6.43 -5.39
C ILE A 109 -4.86 -6.07 -4.04
N GLY A 110 -5.86 -5.17 -4.08
CA GLY A 110 -6.46 -4.54 -2.92
C GLY A 110 -6.07 -3.06 -2.77
N THR A 111 -5.02 -2.59 -3.43
CA THR A 111 -4.57 -1.19 -3.39
C THR A 111 -5.62 -0.25 -3.97
N TYR A 112 -6.16 -0.55 -5.15
CA TYR A 112 -7.25 0.22 -5.75
C TYR A 112 -8.49 0.27 -4.83
N GLN A 113 -8.85 -0.87 -4.23
CA GLN A 113 -9.96 -0.93 -3.27
C GLN A 113 -9.73 0.02 -2.09
N LEU A 114 -8.52 0.04 -1.52
CA LEU A 114 -8.18 0.96 -0.44
C LEU A 114 -8.24 2.42 -0.88
N ALA A 115 -7.81 2.74 -2.10
CA ALA A 115 -7.85 4.09 -2.64
C ALA A 115 -9.30 4.61 -2.82
N VAL A 116 -10.21 3.75 -3.32
CA VAL A 116 -11.64 4.06 -3.44
C VAL A 116 -12.26 4.35 -2.07
N VAL A 117 -11.99 3.49 -1.08
CA VAL A 117 -12.50 3.65 0.29
C VAL A 117 -11.92 4.91 0.94
N ALA A 118 -10.62 5.15 0.78
CA ALA A 118 -9.95 6.33 1.32
C ALA A 118 -10.55 7.61 0.74
N ARG A 119 -10.79 7.66 -0.58
CA ARG A 119 -11.46 8.78 -1.25
C ARG A 119 -12.86 9.01 -0.69
N HIS A 120 -13.66 7.97 -0.52
CA HIS A 120 -15.02 8.06 0.04
C HIS A 120 -15.03 8.64 1.46
N LEU A 121 -14.04 8.27 2.28
CA LEU A 121 -13.92 8.71 3.68
C LEU A 121 -13.12 10.01 3.86
N GLY A 122 -12.64 10.62 2.77
CA GLY A 122 -11.79 11.82 2.83
C GLY A 122 -10.41 11.58 3.46
N VAL A 123 -9.93 10.33 3.47
CA VAL A 123 -8.61 9.95 3.96
C VAL A 123 -7.59 10.13 2.83
N PRO A 124 -6.50 10.90 3.02
CA PRO A 124 -5.48 11.08 1.99
C PRO A 124 -4.75 9.76 1.68
N PHE A 125 -4.59 9.47 0.39
CA PHE A 125 -3.96 8.25 -0.10
C PHE A 125 -2.59 8.55 -0.73
N TYR A 126 -1.53 7.98 -0.15
CA TYR A 126 -0.15 8.16 -0.56
C TYR A 126 0.41 6.89 -1.19
N VAL A 127 1.18 7.08 -2.26
CA VAL A 127 2.03 6.04 -2.85
C VAL A 127 3.48 6.40 -2.55
N ALA A 128 4.25 5.48 -2.00
CA ALA A 128 5.67 5.64 -1.75
C ALA A 128 6.47 4.73 -2.69
N ALA A 129 7.13 5.35 -3.67
CA ALA A 129 7.81 4.65 -4.75
C ALA A 129 9.12 5.39 -5.09
N PRO A 130 10.27 4.71 -5.17
CA PRO A 130 11.48 5.33 -5.69
C PRO A 130 11.31 5.70 -7.17
N SER A 131 12.12 6.63 -7.66
CA SER A 131 12.12 6.99 -9.08
C SER A 131 12.31 5.77 -10.00
N SER A 132 13.08 4.76 -9.55
CA SER A 132 13.30 3.51 -10.28
C SER A 132 12.04 2.65 -10.47
N SER A 133 10.98 2.87 -9.69
CA SER A 133 9.67 2.23 -9.85
C SER A 133 8.73 3.03 -10.75
N CYS A 134 9.15 4.21 -11.24
CA CYS A 134 8.38 5.05 -12.13
C CYS A 134 8.79 4.78 -13.59
N ASP A 135 7.87 4.25 -14.37
CA ASP A 135 8.05 3.92 -15.79
C ASP A 135 7.41 5.02 -16.64
N LEU A 136 8.17 6.09 -16.90
CA LEU A 136 7.71 7.26 -17.65
C LEU A 136 7.50 6.98 -19.15
N ALA A 137 7.87 5.81 -19.65
CA ALA A 137 7.57 5.38 -21.01
C ALA A 137 6.11 4.92 -21.17
N LEU A 138 5.47 4.47 -20.08
CA LEU A 138 4.06 4.10 -20.08
C LEU A 138 3.18 5.34 -19.91
N PRO A 139 2.26 5.64 -20.85
CA PRO A 139 1.44 6.84 -20.78
C PRO A 139 0.41 6.80 -19.65
N SER A 140 -0.10 5.60 -19.32
CA SER A 140 -1.11 5.40 -18.28
C SER A 140 -1.07 3.97 -17.72
N GLY A 141 -1.81 3.75 -16.63
CA GLY A 141 -1.92 2.45 -15.98
C GLY A 141 -2.57 1.37 -16.85
N ALA A 142 -3.34 1.75 -17.88
CA ALA A 142 -3.93 0.82 -18.84
C ALA A 142 -2.87 0.05 -19.66
N ALA A 143 -1.64 0.57 -19.74
CA ALA A 143 -0.52 -0.09 -20.41
C ALA A 143 0.29 -1.02 -19.49
N ILE A 144 -0.05 -1.10 -18.20
CA ILE A 144 0.67 -1.96 -17.24
C ILE A 144 0.10 -3.39 -17.33
N PRO A 145 0.92 -4.39 -17.69
CA PRO A 145 0.47 -5.78 -17.69
C PRO A 145 0.22 -6.27 -16.25
N ILE A 146 -0.94 -6.86 -16.02
CA ILE A 146 -1.30 -7.43 -14.72
C ILE A 146 -0.96 -8.91 -14.70
N GLU A 147 -0.07 -9.29 -13.78
CA GLU A 147 0.27 -10.69 -13.53
C GLU A 147 -0.96 -11.40 -12.93
N GLU A 148 -1.43 -12.44 -13.61
CA GLU A 148 -2.37 -13.41 -13.03
C GLU A 148 -1.60 -14.64 -12.56
N ARG A 149 -1.91 -15.09 -11.34
CA ARG A 149 -1.20 -16.19 -10.68
C ARG A 149 -2.06 -17.44 -10.56
N PRO A 150 -1.43 -18.62 -10.34
CA PRO A 150 -2.17 -19.87 -10.22
C PRO A 150 -3.28 -19.81 -9.17
N ALA A 151 -4.42 -20.42 -9.47
CA ALA A 151 -5.58 -20.49 -8.57
C ALA A 151 -5.23 -21.09 -7.20
N GLN A 152 -4.23 -21.97 -7.14
CA GLN A 152 -3.80 -22.66 -5.93
C GLN A 152 -3.44 -21.69 -4.79
N GLU A 153 -2.85 -20.53 -5.09
CA GLU A 153 -2.48 -19.53 -4.07
C GLU A 153 -3.70 -18.98 -3.33
N LEU A 154 -4.85 -18.92 -4.00
CA LEU A 154 -6.11 -18.49 -3.42
C LEU A 154 -6.86 -19.67 -2.80
N THR A 155 -6.89 -20.84 -3.45
CA THR A 155 -7.67 -21.99 -2.97
C THR A 155 -7.04 -22.76 -1.82
N GLU A 156 -5.72 -22.65 -1.63
CA GLU A 156 -4.96 -23.42 -0.65
C GLU A 156 -4.07 -22.50 0.21
N LEU A 157 -3.89 -22.86 1.47
CA LEU A 157 -2.96 -22.19 2.38
C LEU A 157 -2.12 -23.26 3.09
N GLN A 158 -0.80 -23.20 2.92
CA GLN A 158 0.16 -24.18 3.50
C GLN A 158 -0.21 -25.64 3.20
N GLY A 159 -0.65 -25.92 1.96
CA GLY A 159 -1.05 -27.25 1.52
C GLY A 159 -2.43 -27.70 1.97
N VAL A 160 -3.16 -26.87 2.72
CA VAL A 160 -4.55 -27.14 3.14
C VAL A 160 -5.51 -26.41 2.19
N ARG A 161 -6.40 -27.17 1.55
CA ARG A 161 -7.44 -26.61 0.68
C ARG A 161 -8.54 -25.95 1.49
N LEU A 162 -8.82 -24.69 1.15
CA LEU A 162 -9.86 -23.85 1.75
C LEU A 162 -11.09 -23.76 0.86
N ALA A 163 -10.89 -23.60 -0.45
CA ALA A 163 -11.97 -23.44 -1.41
C ALA A 163 -12.56 -24.79 -1.89
N ALA A 164 -13.84 -24.79 -2.27
CA ALA A 164 -14.51 -25.97 -2.79
C ALA A 164 -13.78 -26.55 -4.03
N PRO A 165 -13.61 -27.88 -4.15
CA PRO A 165 -12.99 -28.48 -5.32
C PRO A 165 -13.71 -28.11 -6.62
N GLY A 166 -12.94 -27.77 -7.65
CA GLY A 166 -13.47 -27.43 -8.98
C GLY A 166 -13.98 -26.00 -9.16
N VAL A 167 -13.94 -25.14 -8.13
CA VAL A 167 -14.32 -23.72 -8.28
C VAL A 167 -13.37 -22.98 -9.21
N GLU A 168 -13.93 -22.17 -10.11
CA GLU A 168 -13.15 -21.26 -10.95
C GLU A 168 -12.60 -20.09 -10.12
N VAL A 169 -11.40 -19.62 -10.47
CA VAL A 169 -10.68 -18.60 -9.70
C VAL A 169 -10.09 -17.58 -10.65
N TRP A 170 -10.27 -16.31 -10.30
CA TRP A 170 -9.53 -15.19 -10.84
C TRP A 170 -8.57 -14.68 -9.77
N ASN A 171 -7.27 -14.64 -10.07
CA ASN A 171 -6.22 -14.33 -9.09
C ASN A 171 -5.19 -13.32 -9.67
N PRO A 172 -5.59 -12.06 -9.89
CA PRO A 172 -4.65 -11.00 -10.25
C PRO A 172 -3.75 -10.68 -9.06
N ALA A 173 -2.44 -10.63 -9.28
CA ALA A 173 -1.47 -10.29 -8.24
C ALA A 173 -1.42 -8.78 -7.93
N PHE A 174 -1.89 -7.95 -8.86
CA PHE A 174 -1.84 -6.49 -8.79
C PHE A 174 -3.16 -5.89 -9.28
N ASP A 175 -3.44 -4.67 -8.85
CA ASP A 175 -4.43 -3.79 -9.47
C ASP A 175 -3.80 -2.43 -9.78
N VAL A 176 -4.52 -1.61 -10.57
CA VAL A 176 -4.10 -0.25 -10.91
C VAL A 176 -4.98 0.73 -10.17
N THR A 177 -4.36 1.60 -9.38
CA THR A 177 -5.00 2.77 -8.79
C THR A 177 -4.90 3.96 -9.75
N PRO A 178 -6.03 4.47 -10.25
CA PRO A 178 -6.06 5.70 -11.02
C PRO A 178 -5.50 6.89 -10.23
N HIS A 179 -4.75 7.75 -10.92
CA HIS A 179 -4.04 8.85 -10.28
C HIS A 179 -4.93 9.85 -9.54
N ASP A 180 -6.19 10.01 -9.92
CA ASP A 180 -7.16 10.91 -9.27
C ASP A 180 -7.57 10.45 -7.85
N LEU A 181 -7.34 9.16 -7.53
CA LEU A 181 -7.52 8.61 -6.18
C LEU A 181 -6.28 8.81 -5.29
N ILE A 182 -5.11 9.13 -5.86
CA ILE A 182 -3.85 9.36 -5.13
C ILE A 182 -3.80 10.81 -4.61
N THR A 183 -4.62 11.08 -3.60
CA THR A 183 -4.86 12.44 -3.07
C THR A 183 -3.76 12.96 -2.13
N GLY A 184 -2.99 12.06 -1.54
CA GLY A 184 -1.85 12.39 -0.68
C GLY A 184 -0.64 12.83 -1.50
N GLY A 185 -0.41 12.17 -2.63
CA GLY A 185 0.74 12.38 -3.51
C GLY A 185 1.63 11.14 -3.58
N ILE A 186 2.59 11.22 -4.49
CA ILE A 186 3.59 10.19 -4.78
C ILE A 186 4.90 10.62 -4.11
N VAL A 187 5.33 9.85 -3.13
CA VAL A 187 6.54 10.08 -2.33
C VAL A 187 7.70 9.35 -2.99
N THR A 188 8.71 10.11 -3.39
CA THR A 188 9.97 9.64 -3.95
C THR A 188 11.13 10.10 -3.07
N GLU A 189 12.36 9.68 -3.40
CA GLU A 189 13.57 10.20 -2.79
C GLU A 189 13.81 11.70 -3.06
N PHE A 190 13.17 12.29 -4.07
CA PHE A 190 13.29 13.71 -4.43
C PHE A 190 12.23 14.60 -3.80
N GLY A 191 11.20 14.03 -3.19
CA GLY A 191 10.12 14.78 -2.55
C GLY A 191 8.76 14.13 -2.70
N VAL A 192 7.72 14.92 -2.45
CA VAL A 192 6.31 14.50 -2.61
C VAL A 192 5.70 15.29 -3.74
N PHE A 193 5.21 14.58 -4.75
CA PHE A 193 4.64 15.16 -5.97
C PHE A 193 3.18 14.79 -6.10
N THR A 194 2.36 15.70 -6.63
CA THR A 194 1.07 15.30 -7.18
C THR A 194 1.29 14.48 -8.46
N PRO A 195 0.32 13.67 -8.89
CA PRO A 195 0.45 12.92 -10.13
C PRO A 195 0.77 13.77 -11.37
N ALA A 196 0.22 14.99 -11.44
CA ALA A 196 0.48 15.92 -12.53
C ALA A 196 1.91 16.48 -12.54
N GLU A 197 2.57 16.55 -11.38
CA GLU A 197 3.94 17.05 -11.23
C GLU A 197 4.98 15.96 -11.47
N LEU A 198 4.62 14.68 -11.30
CA LEU A 198 5.55 13.54 -11.29
C LEU A 198 6.46 13.50 -12.52
N ARG A 199 5.89 13.61 -13.73
CA ARG A 199 6.64 13.52 -14.99
C ARG A 199 7.65 14.65 -15.18
N GLY A 200 7.38 15.83 -14.63
CA GLY A 200 8.32 16.95 -14.70
C GLY A 200 9.41 16.90 -13.63
N ALA A 201 9.16 16.14 -12.56
CA ALA A 201 10.06 16.02 -11.41
C ALA A 201 11.08 14.88 -11.53
N LEU A 202 10.83 13.90 -12.41
CA LEU A 202 11.68 12.72 -12.67
C LEU A 202 12.29 12.79 -14.08
#